data_AF-A0A1B6FP49-F1
#
_entry.id   AF-A0A1B6FP49-F1
#
_cell.length_a   1.000
_cell.length_b   1.000
_cell.length_c   1.000
_cell.angle_alpha   90.00
_cell.angle_beta   90.00
_cell.angle_gamma   90.00
#
_symmetry.space_group_name_H-M   'P 1'
#
loop_
_entity.id
_entity.type
_entity.pdbx_description
1 polymer ?
#
loop_
_entity_poly.entity_id
_entity_poly.type
_entity_poly.pdbx_seq_one_letter_code
_entity_poly.pdbx_strand_id
1 'polypeptide(L)'
;LCDNENDCSDNEDEDSDKVCGNRTMTKEEIVKCSLNEFQCLSGQCIPKELECDGDFDCGDQSDEKSCGHNDAVNHRKNQQCYDGEFECENKKCILDIWKCDGKNDCGDNSDENVKTCLVPAAD
;
A
#
# COMPACT_ATOMS: atom_id res chain seq x y z
N LEU A 1 24.94 8.86 -34.10
CA LEU A 1 23.84 8.71 -33.09
C LEU A 1 23.80 9.97 -32.23
N CYS A 2 22.98 10.94 -32.66
CA CYS A 2 22.90 12.30 -32.15
C CYS A 2 24.18 13.15 -32.32
N ASP A 3 25.00 12.87 -33.32
CA ASP A 3 26.21 13.63 -33.65
C ASP A 3 26.05 14.47 -34.91
N ASN A 4 24.81 14.61 -35.38
CA ASN A 4 24.43 15.46 -36.49
C ASN A 4 24.99 14.99 -37.84
N GLU A 5 25.41 13.72 -37.89
CA GLU A 5 25.84 12.97 -39.06
C GLU A 5 24.79 11.88 -39.33
N ASN A 6 24.41 11.69 -40.59
CA ASN A 6 23.42 10.68 -40.95
C ASN A 6 24.09 9.32 -41.16
N ASP A 7 24.22 8.53 -40.09
CA ASP A 7 24.83 7.20 -40.15
C ASP A 7 23.85 6.12 -40.63
N CYS A 8 22.54 6.41 -40.67
CA CYS A 8 21.50 5.49 -41.14
C CYS A 8 20.84 5.92 -42.46
N SER A 9 20.18 4.99 -43.17
CA SER A 9 19.63 5.28 -44.52
C SER A 9 18.45 6.24 -44.51
N ASP A 10 17.82 6.43 -43.36
CA ASP A 10 16.58 7.18 -43.14
C ASP A 10 16.69 8.25 -42.04
N ASN A 11 17.91 8.55 -41.57
CA ASN A 11 18.16 9.63 -40.61
C ASN A 11 17.46 9.45 -39.25
N GLU A 12 17.00 8.22 -38.96
CA GLU A 12 16.38 7.85 -37.69
C GLU A 12 17.37 7.99 -36.52
N ASP A 13 18.68 7.89 -36.78
CA ASP A 13 19.73 8.03 -35.77
C ASP A 13 19.91 9.47 -35.24
N GLU A 14 19.36 10.45 -35.96
CA GLU A 14 19.30 11.87 -35.57
C GLU A 14 17.85 12.35 -35.36
N ASP A 15 16.86 11.47 -35.51
CA ASP A 15 15.45 11.83 -35.35
C ASP A 15 15.12 12.12 -33.89
N SER A 16 14.64 13.34 -33.65
CA SER A 16 14.38 13.87 -32.31
C SER A 16 13.16 13.25 -31.62
N ASP A 17 12.35 12.46 -32.31
CA ASP A 17 11.15 11.83 -31.74
C ASP A 17 11.46 10.40 -31.28
N LYS A 18 12.37 9.71 -31.98
CA LYS A 18 12.71 8.30 -31.72
C LYS A 18 14.06 8.04 -31.06
N VAL A 19 15.10 8.79 -31.42
CA VAL A 19 16.49 8.49 -30.98
C VAL A 19 17.14 9.70 -30.31
N CYS A 20 16.92 10.90 -30.85
CA CYS A 20 17.47 12.16 -30.36
C CYS A 20 16.48 13.04 -29.60
N GLY A 21 15.49 12.42 -28.99
CA GLY A 21 14.59 13.11 -28.07
C GLY A 21 15.35 13.57 -26.84
N ASN A 22 15.13 14.83 -26.46
CA ASN A 22 15.61 15.43 -25.22
C ASN A 22 14.93 14.77 -24.00
N ARG A 23 15.13 13.46 -23.82
CA ARG A 23 14.88 12.76 -22.58
C ARG A 23 16.23 12.57 -21.94
N THR A 24 16.49 13.43 -20.98
CA THR A 24 17.45 13.15 -19.92
C THR A 24 16.96 11.88 -19.22
N MET A 25 17.29 10.71 -19.76
CA MET A 25 17.13 9.45 -19.06
C MET A 25 18.16 9.44 -17.95
N THR A 26 17.78 10.00 -16.81
CA THR A 26 18.46 9.67 -15.58
C THR A 26 18.31 8.16 -15.39
N LYS A 27 19.29 7.55 -14.74
CA LYS A 27 19.35 6.14 -14.35
C LYS A 27 18.17 5.68 -13.46
N GLU A 28 17.12 6.48 -13.34
CA GLU A 28 15.89 6.30 -12.57
C GLU A 28 14.63 6.14 -13.45
N GLU A 29 14.73 6.10 -14.78
CA GLU A 29 13.61 5.70 -15.64
C GLU A 29 13.58 4.18 -15.92
N ILE A 30 13.57 3.39 -14.84
CA ILE A 30 12.93 2.07 -14.84
C ILE A 30 11.58 2.24 -14.12
N VAL A 31 10.72 3.09 -14.67
CA VAL A 31 9.36 3.29 -14.15
C VAL A 31 8.48 2.23 -14.79
N LYS A 32 8.37 1.06 -14.17
CA LYS A 32 7.50 -0.01 -14.65
C LYS A 32 6.01 0.25 -14.40
N CYS A 33 5.66 1.16 -13.49
CA CYS A 33 4.33 1.73 -13.24
C CYS A 33 4.52 3.16 -12.70
N SER A 34 3.54 4.07 -12.86
CA SER A 34 3.67 5.46 -12.40
C SER A 34 3.92 5.55 -10.89
N LEU A 35 4.42 6.70 -10.40
CA LEU A 35 4.69 6.92 -8.95
C LEU A 35 3.48 6.66 -8.03
N ASN A 36 2.27 6.73 -8.57
CA ASN A 36 1.01 6.52 -7.85
C ASN A 36 0.36 5.17 -8.19
N GLU A 37 1.11 4.24 -8.77
CA GLU A 37 0.63 2.92 -9.18
C GLU A 37 1.50 1.83 -8.55
N PHE A 38 0.86 0.79 -8.05
CA PHE A 38 1.50 -0.43 -7.58
C PHE A 38 1.66 -1.42 -8.74
N GLN A 39 2.82 -2.05 -8.82
CA GLN A 39 3.10 -3.09 -9.80
C GLN A 39 2.81 -4.46 -9.22
N CYS A 40 1.79 -5.14 -9.76
CA CYS A 40 1.51 -6.53 -9.50
C CYS A 40 2.70 -7.43 -9.90
N LEU A 41 2.80 -8.63 -9.31
CA LEU A 41 3.83 -9.61 -9.69
C LEU A 41 3.62 -10.11 -11.13
N SER A 42 2.39 -10.09 -11.64
CA SER A 42 2.07 -10.30 -13.07
C SER A 42 2.61 -9.21 -13.99
N GLY A 43 2.98 -8.05 -13.45
CA GLY A 43 3.42 -6.87 -14.18
C GLY A 43 2.30 -5.87 -14.50
N GLN A 44 1.05 -6.15 -14.10
CA GLN A 44 -0.05 -5.19 -14.18
C GLN A 44 0.18 -4.00 -13.23
N CYS A 45 -0.17 -2.80 -13.66
CA CYS A 45 -0.20 -1.62 -12.80
C CYS A 45 -1.61 -1.39 -12.29
N ILE A 46 -1.76 -1.25 -10.99
CA ILE A 46 -3.01 -0.82 -10.35
C ILE A 46 -2.76 0.49 -9.61
N PRO A 47 -3.78 1.31 -9.33
CA PRO A 47 -3.62 2.46 -8.45
C PRO A 47 -3.03 2.01 -7.11
N LYS A 48 -2.09 2.78 -6.57
CA LYS A 48 -1.47 2.47 -5.27
C LYS A 48 -2.47 2.48 -4.11
N GLU A 49 -3.65 3.08 -4.30
CA GLU A 49 -4.76 3.05 -3.35
C GLU A 49 -5.43 1.67 -3.25
N LEU A 50 -5.25 0.83 -4.27
CA LEU A 50 -5.73 -0.56 -4.34
C LEU A 50 -4.63 -1.58 -3.95
N GLU A 51 -3.48 -1.10 -3.50
CA GLU A 51 -2.51 -1.96 -2.84
C GLU A 51 -3.01 -2.17 -1.41
N CYS A 52 -3.21 -3.41 -0.97
CA CYS A 52 -3.60 -3.71 0.40
C CYS A 52 -4.99 -3.20 0.81
N ASP A 53 -5.94 -3.10 -0.11
CA ASP A 53 -7.27 -2.55 0.18
C ASP A 53 -8.30 -3.62 0.58
N GLY A 54 -7.91 -4.89 0.52
CA GLY A 54 -8.74 -6.05 0.87
C GLY A 54 -9.49 -6.67 -0.31
N ASP A 55 -9.40 -6.08 -1.49
CA ASP A 55 -9.90 -6.64 -2.75
C ASP A 55 -8.74 -7.16 -3.60
N PHE A 56 -9.03 -8.13 -4.48
CA PHE A 56 -8.01 -8.69 -5.38
C PHE A 56 -8.06 -7.98 -6.73
N ASP A 57 -7.39 -6.85 -6.83
CA ASP A 57 -7.28 -6.04 -8.04
C ASP A 57 -6.18 -6.53 -8.98
N CYS A 58 -5.11 -7.11 -8.43
CA CYS A 58 -4.14 -7.85 -9.22
C CYS A 58 -4.73 -9.21 -9.64
N GLY A 59 -4.60 -9.56 -10.92
CA GLY A 59 -5.02 -10.88 -11.43
C GLY A 59 -4.27 -12.06 -10.78
N ASP A 60 -3.12 -11.79 -10.18
CA ASP A 60 -2.26 -12.68 -9.41
C ASP A 60 -2.35 -12.46 -7.88
N GLN A 61 -3.22 -11.54 -7.44
CA GLN A 61 -3.52 -11.22 -6.03
C GLN A 61 -2.29 -10.74 -5.25
N SER A 62 -1.31 -10.17 -5.96
CA SER A 62 -0.03 -9.76 -5.38
C SER A 62 -0.12 -8.49 -4.55
N ASP A 63 -1.08 -7.63 -4.87
CA ASP A 63 -1.54 -6.48 -4.08
C ASP A 63 -1.88 -6.86 -2.64
N GLU A 64 -2.52 -8.01 -2.44
CA GLU A 64 -2.94 -8.45 -1.11
C GLU A 64 -1.98 -9.43 -0.43
N LYS A 65 -0.98 -9.95 -1.15
CA LYS A 65 -0.05 -10.98 -0.65
C LYS A 65 1.19 -10.44 0.03
N SER A 66 1.67 -9.27 -0.38
CA SER A 66 2.84 -8.62 0.20
C SER A 66 2.46 -7.48 1.14
N CYS A 67 1.24 -7.54 1.66
CA CYS A 67 0.80 -6.66 2.69
C CYS A 67 1.52 -7.06 4.00
N GLY A 68 2.36 -6.18 4.54
CA GLY A 68 2.87 -6.37 5.90
C GLY A 68 1.68 -6.59 6.83
N HIS A 69 1.86 -7.30 7.93
CA HIS A 69 0.80 -7.63 8.91
C HIS A 69 0.08 -6.41 9.54
N ASN A 70 0.37 -5.23 9.00
CA ASN A 70 -0.01 -3.90 9.38
C ASN A 70 -0.67 -3.14 8.21
N ASP A 71 -0.56 -3.57 6.95
CA ASP A 71 -0.95 -2.75 5.79
C ASP A 71 -2.38 -3.03 5.29
N ALA A 72 -2.92 -4.23 5.52
CA ALA A 72 -4.37 -4.50 5.43
C ALA A 72 -5.16 -3.80 6.56
N VAL A 73 -4.44 -3.17 7.49
CA VAL A 73 -4.96 -2.38 8.62
C VAL A 73 -4.57 -0.90 8.51
N ASN A 74 -3.69 -0.49 7.58
CA ASN A 74 -3.13 0.87 7.50
C ASN A 74 -3.61 1.72 6.31
N HIS A 75 -4.71 1.36 5.64
CA HIS A 75 -5.51 2.34 4.88
C HIS A 75 -6.50 3.14 5.74
N ARG A 76 -6.31 3.18 7.07
CA ARG A 76 -6.96 4.17 7.95
C ARG A 76 -5.99 5.29 8.29
N LYS A 77 -5.92 6.29 7.41
CA LYS A 77 -5.21 7.58 7.60
C LYS A 77 -5.86 8.47 8.69
N ASN A 78 -6.35 7.87 9.76
CA ASN A 78 -6.74 8.51 11.01
C ASN A 78 -6.76 7.39 12.07
N GLN A 79 -5.79 7.41 12.99
CA GLN A 79 -5.57 6.40 14.03
C GLN A 79 -6.73 6.39 15.05
N GLN A 80 -7.90 5.99 14.60
CA GLN A 80 -9.02 5.61 15.43
C GLN A 80 -9.49 4.28 14.85
N CYS A 81 -9.50 3.24 15.69
CA CYS A 81 -10.10 1.96 15.32
C CYS A 81 -11.51 2.18 14.75
N TYR A 82 -11.98 1.27 13.88
CA TYR A 82 -13.30 1.38 13.26
C TYR A 82 -14.41 1.44 14.34
N ASP A 83 -15.57 1.96 13.96
CA ASP A 83 -16.76 1.92 14.83
C ASP A 83 -17.07 0.45 15.16
N GLY A 84 -17.05 0.10 16.45
CA GLY A 84 -17.15 -1.30 16.90
C GLY A 84 -15.81 -2.02 17.14
N GLU A 85 -14.69 -1.31 17.09
CA GLU A 85 -13.36 -1.79 17.47
C GLU A 85 -12.81 -1.06 18.70
N PHE A 86 -12.09 -1.78 19.55
CA PHE A 86 -11.40 -1.28 20.73
C PHE A 86 -9.91 -1.07 20.45
N GLU A 87 -9.39 0.11 20.81
CA GLU A 87 -7.96 0.44 20.74
C GLU A 87 -7.25 0.00 22.03
N CYS A 88 -6.35 -0.97 21.89
CA CYS A 88 -5.45 -1.44 22.94
C CYS A 88 -4.39 -0.38 23.31
N GLU A 89 -3.77 -0.49 24.48
CA GLU A 89 -2.72 0.45 24.93
C GLU A 89 -1.49 0.41 24.01
N ASN A 90 -1.21 -0.75 23.42
CA ASN A 90 -0.18 -0.94 22.39
C ASN A 90 -0.56 -0.45 20.97
N LYS A 91 -1.68 0.29 20.81
CA LYS A 91 -2.19 0.79 19.51
C LYS A 91 -2.64 -0.30 18.53
N LYS A 92 -2.86 -1.51 19.02
CA LYS A 92 -3.57 -2.56 18.27
C LYS A 92 -5.08 -2.30 18.32
N CYS A 93 -5.78 -2.56 17.22
CA CYS A 93 -7.24 -2.58 17.19
C CYS A 93 -7.74 -4.02 17.27
N ILE A 94 -8.72 -4.26 18.12
CA ILE A 94 -9.47 -5.53 18.21
C ILE A 94 -10.97 -5.24 18.10
N LEU A 95 -11.81 -6.24 17.87
CA LEU A 95 -13.26 -6.03 17.90
C LEU A 95 -13.72 -5.70 19.33
N ASP A 96 -14.72 -4.82 19.48
CA ASP A 96 -15.26 -4.45 20.80
C ASP A 96 -15.88 -5.67 21.52
N ILE A 97 -16.32 -6.69 20.78
CA ILE A 97 -16.81 -7.97 21.34
C ILE A 97 -15.72 -8.81 22.03
N TRP A 98 -14.45 -8.53 21.75
CA TRP A 98 -13.30 -9.21 22.38
C TRP A 98 -12.79 -8.46 23.60
N LYS A 99 -13.37 -7.29 23.88
CA LYS A 99 -13.11 -6.56 25.11
C LYS A 99 -13.74 -7.32 26.29
N CYS A 100 -12.92 -7.68 27.28
CA CYS A 100 -13.38 -8.34 28.52
C CYS A 100 -14.05 -9.70 28.28
N ASP A 101 -13.59 -10.43 27.27
CA ASP A 101 -14.09 -11.78 26.95
C ASP A 101 -13.36 -12.88 27.76
N GLY A 102 -12.34 -12.49 28.53
CA GLY A 102 -11.49 -13.39 29.33
C GLY A 102 -10.21 -13.83 28.61
N LYS A 103 -9.90 -13.30 27.41
CA LYS A 103 -8.69 -13.61 26.65
C LYS A 103 -7.88 -12.35 26.36
N ASN A 104 -6.57 -12.54 26.24
CA ASN A 104 -5.65 -11.48 25.84
C ASN A 104 -5.59 -11.40 24.30
N ASP A 105 -6.57 -10.75 23.70
CA ASP A 105 -6.64 -10.49 22.26
C ASP A 105 -5.76 -9.30 21.87
N CYS A 106 -5.55 -8.33 22.76
CA CYS A 106 -4.63 -7.22 22.51
C CYS A 106 -3.14 -7.62 22.50
N GLY A 107 -2.76 -8.68 23.20
CA GLY A 107 -1.37 -9.14 23.39
C GLY A 107 -0.64 -8.49 24.57
N ASP A 108 -1.06 -7.30 24.99
CA ASP A 108 -0.60 -6.55 26.17
C ASP A 108 -1.60 -6.60 27.35
N ASN A 109 -2.72 -7.32 27.19
CA ASN A 109 -3.79 -7.49 28.17
C ASN A 109 -4.57 -6.20 28.50
N SER A 110 -4.54 -5.22 27.59
CA SER A 110 -5.24 -3.95 27.73
C SER A 110 -6.77 -4.05 27.57
N ASP A 111 -7.22 -5.04 26.80
CA ASP A 111 -8.62 -5.45 26.61
C ASP A 111 -9.25 -6.07 27.86
N GLU A 112 -8.46 -6.77 28.66
CA GLU A 112 -8.90 -7.44 29.90
C GLU A 112 -8.62 -6.61 31.16
N ASN A 113 -8.10 -5.39 30.98
CA ASN A 113 -7.77 -4.55 32.12
C ASN A 113 -9.05 -4.15 32.87
N VAL A 114 -9.02 -4.30 34.19
CA VAL A 114 -10.13 -3.91 35.07
C VAL A 114 -10.60 -2.46 34.83
N LYS A 115 -9.69 -1.53 34.51
CA LYS A 115 -10.05 -0.14 34.20
C LYS A 115 -10.82 -0.01 32.87
N THR A 116 -10.50 -0.86 31.90
CA THR A 116 -11.11 -0.94 30.57
C THR A 116 -12.49 -1.60 30.63
N CYS A 117 -12.62 -2.64 31.46
CA CYS A 117 -13.85 -3.44 31.63
C CYS A 117 -14.89 -2.83 32.57
N LEU A 118 -14.48 -1.91 33.44
CA LEU A 118 -15.37 -1.25 34.40
C LEU A 118 -16.04 0.02 33.87
N VAL A 119 -15.97 0.32 32.56
CA VAL A 119 -16.86 1.36 32.02
C VAL A 119 -18.30 0.85 32.12
N PRO A 120 -19.17 1.49 32.94
CA PRO A 120 -20.56 1.10 32.99
C PRO A 120 -21.13 1.26 31.59
N ALA A 121 -21.83 0.23 31.10
CA ALA A 121 -22.71 0.37 29.96
C ALA A 121 -23.54 1.65 30.18
N ALA A 122 -23.36 2.65 29.31
CA ALA A 122 -24.14 3.87 29.38
C ALA A 122 -25.61 3.47 29.14
N ASP A 123 -26.42 3.67 30.18
CA ASP A 123 -27.88 3.56 30.20
C ASP A 123 -28.51 4.64 29.29
#